data_AF-A0A936K5V1-F1
#
_entry.id   AF-A0A936K5V1-F1
#
_cell.length_a   1.000
_cell.length_b   1.000
_cell.length_c   1.000
_cell.angle_alpha   90.00
_cell.angle_beta   90.00
_cell.angle_gamma   90.00
#
_symmetry.space_group_name_H-M   'P 1'
#
loop_
_entity.id
_entity.type
_entity.pdbx_description
1 polymer ?
#
loop_
_entity_poly.entity_id
_entity_poly.type
_entity_poly.pdbx_seq_one_letter_code
_entity_poly.pdbx_strand_id
1 'polypeptide(L)'
;MTSVNRCLLLLCLSLFCSLPAHPQEGKTSLPALHAKAGVHCYDCHQEEKPSKKAVASDSCMTCHGDYPAMKVLTKDAKPNPHDSHLGEIPCTECHRQHQAPVVKCLECHQGKYKFKLK
;
A
#
# COMPACT_ATOMS: atom_id res chain seq x y z
N MET A 1 -41.02 28.18 -52.47
CA MET A 1 -40.10 28.33 -53.61
C MET A 1 -38.77 27.72 -53.21
N THR A 2 -38.31 26.70 -53.96
CA THR A 2 -36.92 26.18 -54.16
C THR A 2 -36.08 25.78 -52.93
N SER A 3 -35.26 24.71 -52.86
CA SER A 3 -34.88 23.55 -53.69
C SER A 3 -33.80 22.81 -52.84
N VAL A 4 -33.97 21.54 -52.44
CA VAL A 4 -33.29 20.31 -52.93
C VAL A 4 -31.74 20.34 -53.01
N ASN A 5 -31.12 19.35 -52.32
CA ASN A 5 -29.82 18.67 -52.59
C ASN A 5 -28.51 19.50 -52.51
N ARG A 6 -27.31 18.96 -52.28
CA ARG A 6 -26.74 17.60 -52.36
C ARG A 6 -25.38 17.58 -51.64
N CYS A 7 -24.87 16.38 -51.39
CA CYS A 7 -23.46 15.97 -51.28
C CYS A 7 -22.38 17.05 -51.49
N LEU A 8 -21.35 17.10 -50.63
CA LEU A 8 -20.06 16.45 -50.89
C LEU A 8 -18.99 16.89 -49.87
N LEU A 9 -18.49 15.92 -49.11
CA LEU A 9 -17.08 15.71 -48.75
C LEU A 9 -16.15 16.93 -48.67
N LEU A 10 -15.67 17.31 -47.48
CA LEU A 10 -14.31 17.84 -47.31
C LEU A 10 -13.66 17.29 -46.03
N LEU A 11 -12.64 16.49 -46.31
CA LEU A 11 -11.72 15.79 -45.42
C LEU A 11 -10.77 16.81 -44.78
N CYS A 12 -10.88 17.09 -43.48
CA CYS A 12 -9.82 17.78 -42.72
C CYS A 12 -9.33 16.85 -41.60
N LEU A 13 -8.37 16.03 -41.99
CA LEU A 13 -7.50 15.21 -41.16
C LEU A 13 -6.75 16.11 -40.16
N SER A 14 -7.35 16.36 -38.99
CA SER A 14 -6.66 17.01 -37.88
C SER A 14 -5.83 15.95 -37.16
N LEU A 15 -4.54 15.99 -37.51
CA LEU A 15 -3.41 15.31 -36.90
C LEU A 15 -3.49 15.42 -35.37
N PHE A 16 -4.09 14.41 -34.72
CA PHE A 16 -4.02 14.28 -33.26
C PHE A 16 -2.57 13.91 -32.92
N CYS A 17 -1.85 14.91 -32.43
CA CYS A 17 -0.51 14.78 -31.90
C CYS A 17 -0.56 13.77 -30.74
N SER A 18 -0.05 12.56 -30.98
CA SER A 18 0.13 11.54 -29.95
C SER A 18 1.04 12.10 -28.85
N LEU A 19 0.44 12.54 -27.74
CA LEU A 19 1.19 12.78 -26.51
C LEU A 19 1.85 11.45 -26.12
N PRO A 20 3.19 11.38 -26.00
CA PRO A 20 3.81 10.24 -25.36
C PRO A 20 3.27 10.16 -23.93
N ALA A 21 2.57 9.07 -23.63
CA ALA A 21 2.20 8.71 -22.27
C ALA A 21 3.49 8.66 -21.45
N HIS A 22 3.71 9.67 -20.61
CA HIS A 22 4.81 9.65 -19.66
C HIS A 22 4.60 8.44 -18.73
N PRO A 23 5.57 7.51 -18.63
CA PRO A 23 5.53 6.53 -17.56
C PRO A 23 5.55 7.29 -16.23
N GLN A 24 4.55 7.04 -15.39
CA GLN A 24 4.47 7.57 -14.04
C GLN A 24 5.54 6.88 -13.19
N GLU A 25 6.76 7.40 -13.21
CA GLU A 25 7.83 6.97 -12.31
C GLU A 25 7.41 7.20 -10.85
N GLY A 26 7.36 6.12 -10.05
CA GLY A 26 7.48 6.20 -8.59
C GLY A 26 6.22 6.19 -7.73
N LYS A 27 5.09 5.62 -8.16
CA LYS A 27 3.96 5.37 -7.23
C LYS A 27 4.29 4.16 -6.35
N THR A 28 4.77 4.39 -5.14
CA THR A 28 4.79 3.36 -4.09
C THR A 28 3.35 3.08 -3.68
N SER A 29 2.71 2.12 -4.36
CA SER A 29 1.31 1.80 -4.13
C SER A 29 1.12 1.13 -2.77
N LEU A 30 0.01 1.45 -2.11
CA LEU A 30 -0.45 0.71 -0.94
C LEU A 30 -0.63 -0.78 -1.30
N PRO A 31 -0.25 -1.74 -0.43
CA PRO A 31 -0.43 -3.15 -0.71
C PRO A 31 -1.89 -3.51 -0.98
N ALA A 32 -2.09 -4.53 -1.81
CA ALA A 32 -3.42 -4.92 -2.30
C ALA A 32 -4.42 -5.21 -1.18
N LEU A 33 -3.99 -5.70 -0.01
CA LEU A 33 -4.89 -6.02 1.10
C LEU A 33 -5.52 -4.75 1.71
N HIS A 34 -4.70 -3.75 2.05
CA HIS A 34 -5.20 -2.48 2.57
C HIS A 34 -5.96 -1.69 1.51
N ALA A 35 -5.49 -1.70 0.26
CA ALA A 35 -6.21 -1.08 -0.85
C ALA A 35 -7.59 -1.72 -1.08
N LYS A 36 -7.69 -3.06 -1.01
CA LYS A 36 -8.96 -3.79 -1.12
C LYS A 36 -9.89 -3.55 0.08
N ALA A 37 -9.33 -3.30 1.25
CA ALA A 37 -10.08 -2.90 2.44
C ALA A 37 -10.59 -1.45 2.39
N GLY A 38 -10.28 -0.69 1.34
CA GLY A 38 -10.71 0.70 1.18
C GLY A 38 -9.91 1.69 2.01
N VAL A 39 -8.71 1.31 2.46
CA VAL A 39 -7.84 2.21 3.24
C VAL A 39 -7.24 3.27 2.34
N HIS A 40 -7.29 4.51 2.80
CA HIS A 40 -6.79 5.72 2.16
C HIS A 40 -5.55 6.27 2.87
N CYS A 41 -4.82 7.18 2.20
CA CYS A 41 -3.59 7.76 2.74
C CYS A 41 -3.79 8.39 4.13
N TYR A 42 -4.91 9.10 4.31
CA TYR A 42 -5.24 9.80 5.55
C TYR A 42 -5.42 8.84 6.74
N ASP A 43 -5.91 7.62 6.50
CA ASP A 43 -6.21 6.67 7.59
C ASP A 43 -4.97 6.26 8.39
N CYS A 44 -3.80 6.25 7.75
CA CYS A 44 -2.53 5.96 8.42
C CYS A 44 -1.71 7.21 8.71
N HIS A 45 -1.65 8.13 7.74
CA HIS A 45 -0.75 9.27 7.80
C HIS A 45 -1.36 10.53 8.44
N GLN A 46 -2.69 10.58 8.58
CA GLN A 46 -3.42 11.76 9.03
C GLN A 46 -3.15 13.00 8.14
N GLU A 47 -2.78 12.75 6.89
CA GLU A 47 -2.46 13.74 5.86
C GLU A 47 -3.00 13.24 4.51
N GLU A 48 -3.64 14.12 3.74
CA GLU A 48 -4.18 13.80 2.40
C GLU A 48 -3.08 13.49 1.38
N LYS A 49 -1.94 14.16 1.50
CA LYS A 49 -0.77 14.01 0.62
C LYS A 49 0.49 13.81 1.46
N PRO A 50 0.67 12.60 2.02
CA PRO A 50 1.72 12.37 2.98
C PRO A 50 3.10 12.39 2.35
N SER A 51 4.08 12.81 3.15
CA SER A 51 5.50 12.62 2.85
C SER A 51 5.94 11.16 3.08
N LYS A 52 7.21 10.82 2.80
CA LYS A 52 7.78 9.47 3.02
C LYS A 52 8.03 9.13 4.49
N LYS A 53 7.47 9.88 5.45
CA LYS A 53 7.64 9.64 6.88
C LYS A 53 6.94 8.34 7.29
N ALA A 54 7.57 7.60 8.19
CA ALA A 54 6.94 6.45 8.82
C ALA A 54 5.78 6.91 9.71
N VAL A 55 4.74 6.07 9.79
CA VAL A 55 3.58 6.30 10.67
C VAL A 55 3.83 5.71 12.05
N ALA A 56 3.17 6.25 13.07
CA ALA A 56 3.20 5.68 14.41
C ALA A 56 2.42 4.35 14.46
N SER A 57 2.76 3.48 15.43
CA SER A 57 2.05 2.21 15.63
C SER A 57 0.54 2.39 15.87
N ASP A 58 0.14 3.49 16.50
CA ASP A 58 -1.26 3.81 16.82
C ASP A 58 -2.14 3.85 15.56
N SER A 59 -1.58 4.31 14.43
CA SER A 59 -2.26 4.28 13.13
C SER A 59 -2.66 2.86 12.71
N CYS A 60 -1.81 1.86 13.02
CA CYS A 60 -2.10 0.46 12.76
C CYS A 60 -3.12 -0.09 13.77
N MET A 61 -2.96 0.26 15.05
CA MET A 61 -3.76 -0.25 16.16
C MET A 61 -5.22 0.19 16.09
N THR A 62 -5.51 1.30 15.40
CA THR A 62 -6.89 1.77 15.15
C THR A 62 -7.78 0.67 14.53
N CYS A 63 -7.20 -0.20 13.69
CA CYS A 63 -7.92 -1.30 13.05
C CYS A 63 -7.46 -2.69 13.51
N HIS A 64 -6.17 -2.84 13.84
CA HIS A 64 -5.59 -4.14 14.20
C HIS A 64 -5.68 -4.45 15.69
N GLY A 65 -5.83 -3.47 16.57
CA GLY A 65 -5.71 -3.65 18.02
C GLY A 65 -4.27 -3.51 18.53
N ASP A 66 -4.12 -3.43 19.84
CA ASP A 66 -2.84 -3.20 20.53
C ASP A 66 -1.94 -4.46 20.60
N TYR A 67 -0.76 -4.32 21.21
CA TYR A 67 0.16 -5.45 21.35
C TYR A 67 -0.45 -6.64 22.11
N PRO A 68 -1.09 -6.48 23.28
CA PRO A 68 -1.81 -7.57 23.94
C PRO A 68 -2.78 -8.32 23.01
N ALA A 69 -3.60 -7.60 22.24
CA ALA A 69 -4.50 -8.20 21.27
C ALA A 69 -3.75 -8.98 20.18
N MET A 70 -2.68 -8.41 19.63
CA MET A 70 -1.84 -9.08 18.62
C MET A 70 -1.16 -10.32 19.15
N LYS A 71 -0.64 -10.31 20.38
CA LYS A 71 -0.06 -11.49 21.03
C LYS A 71 -1.06 -12.64 21.12
N VAL A 72 -2.29 -12.35 21.51
CA VAL A 72 -3.37 -13.34 21.59
C VAL A 72 -3.76 -13.85 20.20
N LEU A 73 -3.90 -12.95 19.23
CA LEU A 73 -4.27 -13.30 17.86
C LEU A 73 -3.21 -14.18 17.17
N THR A 74 -1.94 -14.02 17.52
CA THR A 74 -0.83 -14.80 16.96
C THR A 74 -0.26 -15.85 17.91
N LYS A 75 -1.00 -16.25 18.96
CA LYS A 75 -0.54 -17.24 19.95
C LYS A 75 -0.15 -18.60 19.37
N ASP A 76 -0.75 -18.97 18.23
CA ASP A 76 -0.49 -20.26 17.57
C ASP A 76 0.72 -20.22 16.63
N ALA A 77 1.26 -19.03 16.33
CA ALA A 77 2.50 -18.88 15.60
C ALA A 77 3.69 -19.26 16.49
N LYS A 78 4.62 -20.06 15.96
CA LYS A 78 5.78 -20.57 16.71
C LYS A 78 7.10 -20.18 16.02
N PRO A 79 7.91 -19.29 16.62
CA PRO A 79 7.60 -18.47 17.81
C PRO A 79 6.55 -17.41 17.51
N ASN A 80 5.95 -16.82 18.55
CA ASN A 80 4.96 -15.76 18.39
C ASN A 80 5.68 -14.45 17.97
N PRO A 81 5.44 -13.91 16.76
CA PRO A 81 6.17 -12.74 16.28
C PRO A 81 5.86 -11.45 17.06
N HIS A 82 4.73 -11.39 17.77
CA HIS A 82 4.32 -10.25 18.56
C HIS A 82 4.59 -10.40 20.06
N ASP A 83 5.13 -11.55 20.48
CA ASP A 83 5.55 -11.80 21.86
C ASP A 83 7.01 -12.25 21.87
N SER A 84 7.92 -11.27 21.87
CA SER A 84 9.35 -11.51 21.72
C SER A 84 10.17 -10.82 22.81
N HIS A 85 11.44 -11.22 22.91
CA HIS A 85 12.40 -10.59 23.82
C HIS A 85 12.75 -9.14 23.43
N LEU A 86 12.33 -8.66 22.26
CA LEU A 86 12.48 -7.25 21.87
C LEU A 86 11.42 -6.34 22.52
N GLY A 87 10.41 -6.93 23.16
CA GLY A 87 9.27 -6.18 23.68
C GLY A 87 8.39 -5.62 22.56
N GLU A 88 7.81 -4.45 22.80
CA GLU A 88 6.96 -3.74 21.85
C GLU A 88 7.82 -2.85 20.95
N ILE A 89 7.96 -3.23 19.68
CA ILE A 89 8.71 -2.48 18.66
C ILE A 89 7.77 -2.00 17.57
N PRO A 90 7.98 -0.82 16.96
CA PRO A 90 7.03 -0.22 16.02
C PRO A 90 6.56 -1.20 14.93
N CYS A 91 5.26 -1.20 14.63
CA CYS A 91 4.67 -2.13 13.66
C CYS A 91 5.39 -2.10 12.30
N THR A 92 5.84 -0.90 11.91
CA THR A 92 6.56 -0.60 10.67
C THR A 92 7.96 -1.18 10.59
N GLU A 93 8.56 -1.64 11.70
CA GLU A 93 9.85 -2.33 11.68
C GLU A 93 9.78 -3.62 10.86
N CYS A 94 8.63 -4.29 10.87
CA CYS A 94 8.37 -5.50 10.10
C CYS A 94 7.34 -5.27 8.97
N HIS A 95 6.19 -4.67 9.29
CA HIS A 95 5.06 -4.48 8.36
C HIS A 95 5.20 -3.19 7.55
N ARG A 96 6.00 -3.25 6.48
CA ARG A 96 6.22 -2.12 5.57
C ARG A 96 5.17 -2.12 4.46
N GLN A 97 4.40 -1.03 4.36
CA GLN A 97 3.32 -0.93 3.37
C GLN A 97 3.84 -0.48 2.01
N HIS A 98 4.65 0.57 1.97
CA HIS A 98 5.17 1.14 0.72
C HIS A 98 6.50 0.52 0.26
N GLN A 99 6.93 -0.58 0.88
CA GLN A 99 8.19 -1.26 0.61
C GLN A 99 8.02 -2.77 0.85
N ALA A 100 9.01 -3.57 0.47
CA ALA A 100 9.00 -4.99 0.79
C ALA A 100 8.98 -5.19 2.32
N PRO A 101 8.13 -6.09 2.84
CA PRO A 101 8.09 -6.41 4.26
C PRO A 101 9.40 -7.09 4.69
N VAL A 102 9.75 -6.94 5.96
CA VAL A 102 10.89 -7.61 6.57
C VAL A 102 10.46 -8.32 7.83
N VAL A 103 11.21 -9.34 8.23
CA VAL A 103 11.00 -10.03 9.51
C VAL A 103 12.21 -9.75 10.38
N LYS A 104 12.08 -8.82 11.33
CA LYS A 104 13.19 -8.40 12.22
C LYS A 104 13.87 -9.58 12.91
N CYS A 105 13.09 -10.59 13.31
CA CYS A 105 13.61 -11.80 13.95
C CYS A 105 14.65 -12.54 13.10
N LEU A 106 14.50 -12.51 11.77
CA LEU A 106 15.41 -13.23 10.85
C LEU A 106 16.74 -12.53 10.65
N GLU A 107 16.92 -11.30 11.16
CA GLU A 107 18.25 -10.65 11.21
C GLU A 107 19.21 -11.43 12.12
N CYS A 108 18.71 -12.04 13.20
CA CYS A 108 19.51 -12.85 14.12
C CYS A 108 19.18 -14.36 14.07
N HIS A 109 17.93 -14.71 13.75
CA HIS A 109 17.45 -16.09 13.69
C HIS A 109 17.32 -16.62 12.26
N GLN A 110 18.22 -16.19 11.38
CA GLN A 110 18.21 -16.57 9.98
C GLN A 110 18.19 -18.10 9.82
N GLY A 111 17.27 -18.59 8.98
CA GLY A 111 17.11 -20.03 8.71
C GLY A 111 16.47 -20.86 9.83
N LYS A 112 16.26 -20.30 11.03
CA LYS A 112 15.69 -21.02 12.18
C LYS A 112 14.17 -21.05 12.16
N TYR A 113 13.56 -19.99 11.65
CA TYR A 113 12.11 -19.80 11.67
C TYR A 113 11.58 -19.40 10.30
N LYS A 114 10.29 -19.66 10.07
CA LYS A 114 9.57 -19.23 8.88
C LYS A 114 8.36 -18.43 9.33
N PHE A 115 8.34 -17.16 8.95
CA PHE A 115 7.24 -16.26 9.26
C PHE A 115 6.51 -15.89 7.98
N LYS A 116 5.19 -15.72 8.07
CA LYS A 116 4.36 -15.19 7.00
C LYS A 116 3.70 -13.92 7.53
N LEU A 117 4.16 -12.77 7.04
CA LEU A 117 3.49 -11.51 7.31
C LEU A 117 2.14 -11.51 6.60
N LYS A 118 1.13 -11.03 7.33
CA LYS A 118 -0.20 -10.75 6.79
C LYS A 118 -0.28 -9.28 6.39
#